data_AF-A0A535KJX4-F1
#
_entry.id   AF-A0A535KJX4-F1
#
_cell.length_a   1.000
_cell.length_b   1.000
_cell.length_c   1.000
_cell.angle_alpha   90.00
_cell.angle_beta   90.00
_cell.angle_gamma   90.00
#
_symmetry.space_group_name_H-M   'P 1'
#
loop_
_entity.id
_entity.type
_entity.pdbx_description
1 polymer ?
#
loop_
_entity_poly.entity_id
_entity_poly.type
_entity_poly.pdbx_seq_one_letter_code
_entity_poly.pdbx_strand_id
1 'polypeptide(L)'
;MRGPTAPRRSQRDVGQEASRACRLSPTAAWPHPYRRSAGGLFAYNPNVLARAGAWLDRAAFKPSSLPDNLVTGIALLPTVVAGLIIFRLPAAEMLGIAVAAGAVGLIVAHWLWRHQFPHPGASPLIAAIFSVALIGAGASLVLVAEIAVLAVVLELLRARYIPAIRAQMGLLAYAAVALLTREGPSVYLNPANGAAFGDPIATWFRFFSPASAPIDPIRLYVGNVPGPVFATSMLAVAVGIAWLAYARRVSLVVLVAFLAGAGLAIYTFHWDPLFQLDSGPMWFVAGLLLADRRLLPESWSVRPVLGVAAGLFAVGLRRNGYGIEAAFFTVATVQAVMAVVVIVYWSASLWMERWKRTRRLRQREANLRVVKTVSRAS
;
A
#
# COMPACT_ATOMS: atom_id res chain seq x y z
N MET A 1 -24.13 -49.62 31.11
CA MET A 1 -24.36 -48.50 30.17
C MET A 1 -23.03 -47.79 29.92
N ARG A 2 -22.37 -48.03 28.78
CA ARG A 2 -21.21 -47.27 28.30
C ARG A 2 -21.54 -46.76 26.91
N GLY A 3 -21.62 -45.44 26.75
CA GLY A 3 -21.91 -44.80 25.46
C GLY A 3 -20.71 -44.88 24.50
N PRO A 4 -20.93 -44.79 23.19
CA PRO A 4 -19.87 -44.93 22.19
C PRO A 4 -19.02 -43.66 22.11
N THR A 5 -17.70 -43.83 22.19
CA THR A 5 -16.71 -42.78 21.93
C THR A 5 -16.52 -42.59 20.43
N ALA A 6 -16.71 -41.35 19.96
CA ALA A 6 -16.43 -40.98 18.57
C ALA A 6 -14.92 -41.09 18.26
N PRO A 7 -14.52 -41.54 17.05
CA PRO A 7 -13.12 -41.71 16.70
C PRO A 7 -12.43 -40.36 16.49
N ARG A 8 -11.28 -40.17 17.17
CA ARG A 8 -10.34 -39.06 16.93
C ARG A 8 -9.80 -39.15 15.49
N ARG A 9 -10.28 -38.28 14.60
CA ARG A 9 -9.62 -38.04 13.30
C ARG A 9 -8.19 -37.57 13.54
N SER A 10 -7.25 -38.15 12.81
CA SER A 10 -5.83 -37.82 12.94
C SER A 10 -5.59 -36.40 12.40
N GLN A 11 -4.70 -35.62 13.03
CA GLN A 11 -4.31 -34.28 12.56
C GLN A 11 -3.75 -34.28 11.12
N ARG A 12 -3.34 -35.43 10.59
CA ARG A 12 -2.89 -35.57 9.19
C ARG A 12 -4.05 -35.53 8.20
N ASP A 13 -5.25 -35.98 8.59
CA ASP A 13 -6.43 -36.00 7.71
C ASP A 13 -7.00 -34.59 7.54
N VAL A 14 -6.95 -33.75 8.59
CA VAL A 14 -7.40 -32.34 8.52
C VAL A 14 -6.52 -31.52 7.56
N GLY A 15 -5.21 -31.78 7.54
CA GLY A 15 -4.28 -31.13 6.61
C GLY A 15 -4.46 -31.55 5.14
N GLN A 16 -4.92 -32.79 4.90
CA GLN A 16 -5.23 -33.29 3.56
C GLN A 16 -6.63 -32.85 3.07
N GLU A 17 -7.62 -32.73 3.97
CA GLU A 17 -8.93 -32.16 3.65
C GLU A 17 -8.82 -30.65 3.33
N ALA A 18 -8.00 -29.88 4.07
CA ALA A 18 -7.77 -28.45 3.78
C ALA A 18 -7.08 -28.22 2.42
N SER A 19 -6.16 -29.12 2.03
CA SER A 19 -5.48 -29.03 0.73
C SER A 19 -6.33 -29.57 -0.44
N ARG A 20 -7.33 -30.43 -0.19
CA ARG A 20 -8.37 -30.79 -1.18
C ARG A 20 -9.42 -29.70 -1.35
N ALA A 21 -9.83 -29.01 -0.28
CA ALA A 21 -10.79 -27.90 -0.35
C ALA A 21 -10.27 -26.72 -1.20
N CYS A 22 -8.95 -26.45 -1.16
CA CYS A 22 -8.32 -25.46 -2.03
C CYS A 22 -8.24 -25.87 -3.51
N ARG A 23 -8.37 -27.16 -3.85
CA ARG A 23 -8.35 -27.63 -5.26
C ARG A 23 -9.74 -27.71 -5.89
N LEU A 24 -10.82 -27.62 -5.11
CA LEU A 24 -12.19 -27.83 -5.58
C LEU A 24 -13.13 -26.65 -5.30
N SER A 25 -12.60 -25.49 -4.93
CA SER A 25 -13.42 -24.28 -4.91
C SER A 25 -13.85 -23.94 -6.35
N PRO A 26 -15.17 -23.87 -6.65
CA PRO A 26 -15.65 -23.54 -7.97
C PRO A 26 -15.24 -22.11 -8.28
N THR A 27 -14.33 -21.97 -9.24
CA THR A 27 -14.02 -20.69 -9.85
C THR A 27 -15.31 -20.17 -10.48
N ALA A 28 -15.78 -19.02 -10.01
CA ALA A 28 -16.89 -18.33 -10.64
C ALA A 28 -16.56 -18.15 -12.13
N ALA A 29 -17.39 -18.74 -12.98
CA ALA A 29 -17.25 -18.70 -14.41
C ALA A 29 -17.19 -17.23 -14.87
N TRP A 30 -16.08 -16.85 -15.48
CA TRP A 30 -15.96 -15.60 -16.19
C TRP A 30 -16.86 -15.65 -17.42
N PRO A 31 -17.67 -14.63 -17.71
CA PRO A 31 -18.43 -14.59 -18.95
C PRO A 31 -17.44 -14.36 -20.12
N HIS A 32 -17.35 -15.35 -21.01
CA HIS A 32 -16.63 -15.26 -22.28
C HIS A 32 -17.22 -14.14 -23.16
N PRO A 33 -16.44 -13.13 -23.59
CA PRO A 33 -16.94 -12.06 -24.45
C PRO A 33 -16.59 -12.34 -25.93
N TYR A 34 -16.92 -13.54 -26.43
CA TYR A 34 -16.80 -13.85 -27.86
C TYR A 34 -18.12 -14.39 -28.39
N ARG A 35 -19.07 -13.47 -28.63
CA ARG A 35 -20.16 -13.69 -29.58
C ARG A 35 -19.86 -12.81 -30.79
N ARG A 36 -19.35 -13.42 -31.86
CA ARG A 36 -19.23 -12.79 -33.18
C ARG A 36 -20.62 -12.37 -33.64
N SER A 37 -20.86 -11.08 -33.82
CA SER A 37 -21.87 -10.59 -34.76
C SER A 37 -21.14 -9.88 -35.90
N ALA A 38 -21.49 -10.28 -37.11
CA ALA A 38 -20.98 -9.76 -38.35
C ALA A 38 -21.51 -8.34 -38.63
N GLY A 39 -20.71 -7.56 -39.36
CA GLY A 39 -21.17 -6.53 -40.30
C GLY A 39 -21.43 -5.13 -39.74
N GLY A 40 -20.74 -4.12 -40.30
CA GLY A 40 -21.20 -2.73 -40.32
C GLY A 40 -20.14 -1.69 -39.97
N LEU A 41 -19.69 -0.93 -40.97
CA LEU A 41 -18.82 0.24 -40.85
C LEU A 41 -19.46 1.34 -39.98
N PHE A 42 -18.62 2.04 -39.21
CA PHE A 42 -18.88 3.32 -38.53
C PHE A 42 -20.25 3.49 -37.85
N ALA A 43 -20.45 2.82 -36.71
CA ALA A 43 -21.57 3.09 -35.81
C ALA A 43 -21.06 3.42 -34.39
N TYR A 44 -21.51 4.56 -33.86
CA TYR A 44 -21.37 4.94 -32.45
C TYR A 44 -21.87 3.76 -31.58
N ASN A 45 -21.00 3.17 -30.77
CA ASN A 45 -21.31 1.92 -30.06
C ASN A 45 -21.99 2.24 -28.71
N PRO A 46 -23.33 2.15 -28.59
CA PRO A 46 -24.06 2.48 -27.35
C PRO A 46 -23.65 1.60 -26.16
N ASN A 47 -22.97 0.48 -26.42
CA ASN A 47 -22.46 -0.42 -25.40
C ASN A 47 -21.34 0.19 -24.55
N VAL A 48 -20.61 1.21 -25.03
CA VAL A 48 -19.54 1.84 -24.26
C VAL A 48 -20.12 2.72 -23.14
N LEU A 49 -21.11 3.55 -23.46
CA LEU A 49 -21.82 4.37 -22.48
C LEU A 49 -22.66 3.51 -21.52
N ALA A 50 -23.33 2.48 -22.02
CA ALA A 50 -24.06 1.55 -21.15
C ALA A 50 -23.12 0.76 -20.22
N ARG A 51 -21.93 0.35 -20.68
CA ARG A 51 -20.91 -0.25 -19.82
C ARG A 51 -20.37 0.73 -18.80
N ALA A 52 -20.09 1.97 -19.19
CA ALA A 52 -19.64 3.01 -18.29
C ALA A 52 -20.70 3.31 -17.21
N GLY A 53 -21.97 3.42 -17.59
CA GLY A 53 -23.10 3.59 -16.67
C GLY A 53 -23.24 2.42 -15.69
N ALA A 54 -23.22 1.17 -16.18
CA ALA A 54 -23.25 -0.01 -15.31
C ALA A 54 -22.03 -0.10 -14.37
N TRP A 55 -20.89 0.47 -14.77
CA TRP A 55 -19.69 0.57 -13.95
C TRP A 55 -19.80 1.64 -12.88
N LEU A 56 -20.34 2.81 -13.25
CA LEU A 56 -20.66 3.89 -12.32
C LEU A 56 -21.70 3.46 -11.29
N ASP A 57 -22.75 2.74 -11.72
CA ASP A 57 -23.74 2.16 -10.80
C ASP A 57 -23.11 1.15 -9.84
N ARG A 58 -22.17 0.31 -10.31
CA ARG A 58 -21.43 -0.58 -9.41
C ARG A 58 -20.52 0.19 -8.46
N ALA A 59 -19.87 1.25 -8.92
CA ALA A 59 -19.05 2.10 -8.05
C ALA A 59 -19.90 2.79 -6.99
N ALA A 60 -21.03 3.35 -7.38
CA ALA A 60 -21.94 4.06 -6.49
C ALA A 60 -22.63 3.12 -5.49
N PHE A 61 -23.12 1.95 -5.92
CA PHE A 61 -24.01 1.12 -5.10
C PHE A 61 -23.40 -0.19 -4.59
N LYS A 62 -22.33 -0.70 -5.22
CA LYS A 62 -21.65 -1.95 -4.83
C LYS A 62 -20.12 -1.86 -4.96
N PRO A 63 -19.47 -0.88 -4.31
CA PRO A 63 -18.03 -0.65 -4.45
C PRO A 63 -17.16 -1.84 -4.00
N SER A 64 -17.67 -2.71 -3.14
CA SER A 64 -16.98 -3.93 -2.70
C SER A 64 -16.75 -4.95 -3.82
N SER A 65 -17.53 -4.86 -4.91
CA SER A 65 -17.41 -5.73 -6.10
C SER A 65 -16.37 -5.25 -7.11
N LEU A 66 -15.82 -4.03 -6.93
CA LEU A 66 -14.86 -3.46 -7.86
C LEU A 66 -13.44 -4.02 -7.66
N PRO A 67 -12.62 -4.04 -8.74
CA PRO A 67 -11.21 -4.39 -8.65
C PRO A 67 -10.46 -3.49 -7.68
N ASP A 68 -9.51 -4.11 -7.00
CA ASP A 68 -8.83 -3.50 -5.87
C ASP A 68 -8.04 -2.23 -6.22
N ASN A 69 -7.35 -2.25 -7.36
CA ASN A 69 -6.57 -1.12 -7.88
C ASN A 69 -7.46 0.06 -8.28
N LEU A 70 -8.66 -0.22 -8.77
CA LEU A 70 -9.59 0.82 -9.15
C LEU A 70 -10.18 1.49 -7.91
N VAL A 71 -10.61 0.73 -6.91
CA VAL A 71 -11.13 1.31 -5.67
C VAL A 71 -10.10 2.26 -5.05
N THR A 72 -8.83 1.86 -5.04
CA THR A 72 -7.71 2.71 -4.61
C THR A 72 -7.47 3.89 -5.55
N GLY A 73 -7.54 3.71 -6.87
CA GLY A 73 -7.44 4.80 -7.84
C GLY A 73 -8.52 5.87 -7.66
N ILE A 74 -9.77 5.46 -7.43
CA ILE A 74 -10.88 6.37 -7.14
C ILE A 74 -10.64 7.11 -5.80
N ALA A 75 -10.09 6.43 -4.80
CA ALA A 75 -9.74 7.04 -3.52
C ALA A 75 -8.67 8.13 -3.65
N LEU A 76 -7.76 8.00 -4.62
CA LEU A 76 -6.69 8.97 -4.88
C LEU A 76 -7.15 10.18 -5.70
N LEU A 77 -8.25 10.06 -6.45
CA LEU A 77 -8.72 11.15 -7.32
C LEU A 77 -8.91 12.49 -6.59
N PRO A 78 -9.58 12.55 -5.41
CA PRO A 78 -9.73 13.82 -4.70
C PRO A 78 -8.39 14.48 -4.39
N THR A 79 -7.39 13.69 -3.97
CA THR A 79 -6.09 14.23 -3.56
C THR A 79 -5.23 14.65 -4.75
N VAL A 80 -5.33 13.91 -5.86
CA VAL A 80 -4.72 14.30 -7.14
C VAL A 80 -5.33 15.59 -7.67
N VAL A 81 -6.66 15.69 -7.69
CA VAL A 81 -7.36 16.90 -8.14
C VAL A 81 -7.02 18.10 -7.27
N ALA A 82 -7.02 17.94 -5.94
CA ALA A 82 -6.63 19.00 -5.03
C ALA A 82 -5.18 19.46 -5.30
N GLY A 83 -4.24 18.54 -5.47
CA GLY A 83 -2.85 18.88 -5.79
C GLY A 83 -2.70 19.61 -7.13
N LEU A 84 -3.45 19.20 -8.16
CA LEU A 84 -3.49 19.90 -9.45
C LEU A 84 -4.05 21.33 -9.32
N ILE A 85 -5.07 21.54 -8.49
CA ILE A 85 -5.64 22.88 -8.24
C ILE A 85 -4.66 23.77 -7.47
N ILE A 86 -4.01 23.22 -6.44
CA ILE A 86 -3.12 23.94 -5.52
C ILE A 86 -1.78 24.27 -6.18
N PHE A 87 -1.14 23.29 -6.80
CA PHE A 87 0.22 23.42 -7.33
C PHE A 87 0.29 23.53 -8.86
N ARG A 88 -0.82 23.39 -9.58
CA ARG A 88 -0.93 23.66 -11.02
C ARG A 88 0.08 22.89 -11.87
N LEU A 89 0.99 23.60 -12.56
CA LEU A 89 1.92 23.04 -13.53
C LEU A 89 2.91 22.02 -12.91
N PRO A 90 3.62 22.33 -11.81
CA PRO A 90 4.44 21.34 -11.10
C PRO A 90 3.71 20.03 -10.80
N ALA A 91 2.46 20.10 -10.33
CA ALA A 91 1.66 18.91 -10.08
C ALA A 91 1.34 18.12 -11.36
N ALA A 92 1.02 18.81 -12.45
CA ALA A 92 0.73 18.17 -13.73
C ALA A 92 1.97 17.45 -14.30
N GLU A 93 3.15 18.06 -14.20
CA GLU A 93 4.42 17.44 -14.64
C GLU A 93 4.74 16.20 -13.82
N MET A 94 4.66 16.30 -12.49
CA MET A 94 4.92 15.16 -11.59
C MET A 94 3.90 14.02 -11.80
N LEU A 95 2.62 14.34 -12.01
CA LEU A 95 1.61 13.34 -12.36
C LEU A 95 1.91 12.69 -13.72
N GLY A 96 2.32 13.48 -14.71
CA GLY A 96 2.70 13.00 -16.03
C GLY A 96 3.84 11.98 -15.95
N ILE A 97 4.87 12.27 -15.15
CA ILE A 97 5.97 11.33 -14.89
C ILE A 97 5.47 10.05 -14.21
N ALA A 98 4.64 10.17 -13.17
CA ALA A 98 4.09 9.01 -12.45
C ALA A 98 3.27 8.10 -13.38
N VAL A 99 2.40 8.70 -14.21
CA VAL A 99 1.57 7.97 -15.18
C VAL A 99 2.42 7.34 -16.27
N ALA A 100 3.41 8.06 -16.81
CA ALA A 100 4.32 7.55 -17.82
C ALA A 100 5.12 6.34 -17.30
N ALA A 101 5.76 6.47 -16.13
CA ALA A 101 6.52 5.39 -15.50
C ALA A 101 5.60 4.19 -15.19
N GLY A 102 4.42 4.44 -14.62
CA GLY A 102 3.42 3.43 -14.33
C GLY A 102 2.92 2.69 -15.58
N ALA A 103 2.65 3.41 -16.66
CA ALA A 103 2.22 2.85 -17.95
C ALA A 103 3.32 1.99 -18.58
N VAL A 104 4.57 2.46 -18.58
CA VAL A 104 5.72 1.66 -19.01
C VAL A 104 5.82 0.39 -18.17
N GLY A 105 5.67 0.50 -16.85
CA GLY A 105 5.65 -0.65 -15.94
C GLY A 105 4.54 -1.66 -16.27
N LEU A 106 3.34 -1.19 -16.62
CA LEU A 106 2.23 -2.04 -17.06
C LEU A 106 2.53 -2.74 -18.40
N ILE A 107 3.11 -2.03 -19.36
CA ILE A 107 3.51 -2.59 -20.66
C ILE A 107 4.58 -3.66 -20.46
N VAL A 108 5.60 -3.37 -19.66
CA VAL A 108 6.68 -4.31 -19.32
C VAL A 108 6.14 -5.54 -18.59
N ALA A 109 5.26 -5.35 -17.60
CA ALA A 109 4.60 -6.45 -16.90
C ALA A 109 3.80 -7.34 -17.86
N HIS A 110 3.02 -6.72 -18.75
CA HIS A 110 2.24 -7.44 -19.74
C HIS A 110 3.13 -8.21 -20.70
N TRP A 111 4.22 -7.60 -21.18
CA TRP A 111 5.15 -8.23 -22.12
C TRP A 111 5.92 -9.39 -21.49
N LEU A 112 6.50 -9.19 -20.29
CA LEU A 112 7.28 -10.20 -19.58
C LEU A 112 6.41 -11.38 -19.10
N TRP A 113 5.15 -11.13 -18.74
CA TRP A 113 4.29 -12.10 -18.07
C TRP A 113 3.04 -12.48 -18.86
N ARG A 114 3.00 -12.22 -20.18
CA ARG A 114 1.88 -12.56 -21.07
C ARG A 114 1.35 -13.99 -20.97
N HIS A 115 2.19 -14.94 -20.55
CA HIS A 115 1.85 -16.37 -20.42
C HIS A 115 1.68 -16.85 -18.99
N GLN A 116 1.86 -15.97 -18.00
CA GLN A 116 1.74 -16.32 -16.59
C GLN A 116 0.45 -15.70 -16.04
N PHE A 117 -0.29 -16.48 -15.25
CA PHE A 117 -1.62 -16.11 -14.76
C PHE A 117 -1.69 -14.66 -14.24
N PRO A 118 -2.83 -13.97 -14.41
CA PRO A 118 -3.00 -12.60 -13.91
C PRO A 118 -2.72 -12.58 -12.40
N HIS A 119 -1.70 -11.83 -11.98
CA HIS A 119 -1.35 -11.66 -10.57
C HIS A 119 -2.30 -10.59 -9.99
N PRO A 120 -3.31 -10.97 -9.19
CA PRO A 120 -4.28 -10.03 -8.66
C PRO A 120 -3.58 -9.22 -7.57
N GLY A 121 -3.28 -7.95 -7.84
CA GLY A 121 -2.78 -7.00 -6.82
C GLY A 121 -1.42 -6.36 -7.08
N ALA A 122 -0.82 -6.55 -8.25
CA ALA A 122 0.30 -5.74 -8.70
C ALA A 122 -0.23 -4.52 -9.47
N SER A 123 0.15 -3.31 -9.05
CA SER A 123 -0.23 -2.09 -9.76
C SER A 123 0.93 -1.11 -9.81
N PRO A 124 1.84 -1.26 -10.80
CA PRO A 124 2.97 -0.36 -10.95
C PRO A 124 2.51 1.10 -11.11
N LEU A 125 1.35 1.34 -11.73
CA LEU A 125 0.75 2.66 -11.83
C LEU A 125 0.36 3.24 -10.46
N ILE A 126 -0.33 2.47 -9.61
CA ILE A 126 -0.71 2.93 -8.28
C ILE A 126 0.54 3.13 -7.42
N ALA A 127 1.55 2.25 -7.51
CA ALA A 127 2.82 2.41 -6.81
C ALA A 127 3.52 3.74 -7.20
N ALA A 128 3.60 4.05 -8.50
CA ALA A 128 4.17 5.30 -8.99
C ALA A 128 3.40 6.54 -8.52
N ILE A 129 2.06 6.51 -8.58
CA ILE A 129 1.23 7.64 -8.12
C ILE A 129 1.42 7.86 -6.62
N PHE A 130 1.42 6.79 -5.82
CA PHE A 130 1.66 6.91 -4.38
C PHE A 130 3.06 7.41 -4.06
N SER A 131 4.09 7.00 -4.80
CA SER A 131 5.45 7.49 -4.54
C SER A 131 5.57 8.99 -4.84
N VAL A 132 4.98 9.44 -5.94
CA VAL A 132 4.99 10.85 -6.35
C VAL A 132 4.09 11.72 -5.47
N ALA A 133 2.97 11.18 -4.96
CA ALA A 133 2.08 11.90 -4.05
C ALA A 133 2.74 12.43 -2.78
N LEU A 134 3.83 11.78 -2.35
CA LEU A 134 4.58 12.09 -1.14
C LEU A 134 5.70 13.12 -1.38
N ILE A 135 6.03 13.42 -2.64
CA ILE A 135 7.11 14.34 -3.00
C ILE A 135 6.61 15.78 -2.87
N GLY A 136 7.45 16.68 -2.40
CA GLY A 136 7.18 18.11 -2.38
C GLY A 136 7.14 18.71 -3.79
N ALA A 137 6.26 19.69 -4.02
CA ALA A 137 6.03 20.26 -5.35
C ALA A 137 7.24 21.00 -5.95
N GLY A 138 8.26 21.30 -5.15
CA GLY A 138 9.49 21.97 -5.59
C GLY A 138 10.64 21.01 -5.85
N ALA A 139 10.45 19.70 -5.70
CA ALA A 139 11.49 18.72 -5.98
C ALA A 139 11.87 18.68 -7.47
N SER A 140 13.10 18.31 -7.77
CA SER A 140 13.54 18.20 -9.17
C SER A 140 12.79 17.08 -9.89
N LEU A 141 12.41 17.33 -11.15
CA LEU A 141 11.70 16.33 -11.96
C LEU A 141 12.54 15.06 -12.19
N VAL A 142 13.87 15.18 -12.19
CA VAL A 142 14.79 14.04 -12.26
C VAL A 142 14.60 13.14 -11.04
N LEU A 143 14.56 13.71 -9.84
CA LEU A 143 14.33 12.95 -8.61
C LEU A 143 12.93 12.33 -8.57
N VAL A 144 11.92 13.05 -9.06
CA VAL A 144 10.56 12.51 -9.22
C VAL A 144 10.55 11.28 -10.13
N ALA A 145 11.26 11.35 -11.27
CA ALA A 145 11.39 10.23 -12.20
C ALA A 145 12.13 9.05 -11.56
N GLU A 146 13.23 9.29 -10.83
CA GLU A 146 13.97 8.25 -10.11
C GLU A 146 13.08 7.52 -9.09
N ILE A 147 12.33 8.27 -8.27
CA ILE A 147 11.42 7.69 -7.27
C ILE A 147 10.30 6.90 -7.96
N ALA A 148 9.69 7.45 -9.01
CA ALA A 148 8.61 6.79 -9.73
C ALA A 148 9.08 5.48 -10.41
N VAL A 149 10.25 5.51 -11.06
CA VAL A 149 10.85 4.32 -11.68
C VAL A 149 11.22 3.28 -10.63
N LEU A 150 11.83 3.70 -9.51
CA LEU A 150 12.15 2.78 -8.42
C LEU A 150 10.89 2.14 -7.84
N ALA A 151 9.81 2.90 -7.64
CA ALA A 151 8.53 2.39 -7.18
C ALA A 151 7.96 1.31 -8.11
N VAL A 152 8.01 1.56 -9.42
CA VAL A 152 7.57 0.60 -10.46
C VAL A 152 8.43 -0.65 -10.43
N VAL A 153 9.76 -0.51 -10.40
CA VAL A 153 10.69 -1.65 -10.38
C VAL A 153 10.46 -2.49 -9.13
N LEU A 154 10.38 -1.89 -7.94
CA LEU A 154 10.11 -2.60 -6.70
C LEU A 154 8.75 -3.31 -6.73
N GLU A 155 7.71 -2.69 -7.30
CA GLU A 155 6.40 -3.31 -7.46
C GLU A 155 6.43 -4.51 -8.40
N LEU A 156 7.15 -4.41 -9.52
CA LEU A 156 7.34 -5.53 -10.45
C LEU A 156 8.13 -6.68 -9.82
N LEU A 157 9.20 -6.37 -9.08
CA LEU A 157 10.00 -7.36 -8.36
C LEU A 157 9.19 -8.05 -7.26
N ARG A 158 8.43 -7.28 -6.47
CA ARG A 158 7.50 -7.80 -5.45
C ARG A 158 6.49 -8.74 -6.07
N ALA A 159 5.81 -8.30 -7.13
CA ALA A 159 4.80 -9.08 -7.83
C ALA A 159 5.37 -10.42 -8.36
N ARG A 160 6.62 -10.40 -8.83
CA ARG A 160 7.28 -11.55 -9.42
C ARG A 160 7.82 -12.55 -8.40
N TYR A 161 8.56 -12.07 -7.41
CA TYR A 161 9.41 -12.91 -6.57
C TYR A 161 8.83 -13.13 -5.17
N ILE A 162 8.14 -12.12 -4.62
CA ILE A 162 7.68 -12.16 -3.23
C ILE A 162 6.28 -11.52 -3.11
N PRO A 163 5.25 -12.10 -3.77
CA PRO A 163 3.89 -11.54 -3.74
C PRO A 163 3.25 -11.58 -2.35
N ALA A 164 3.83 -12.34 -1.41
CA ALA A 164 3.42 -12.38 -0.01
C ALA A 164 3.70 -11.07 0.75
N ILE A 165 4.57 -10.19 0.23
CA ILE A 165 4.86 -8.91 0.86
C ILE A 165 3.62 -8.00 0.73
N ARG A 166 3.06 -7.66 1.88
CA ARG A 166 1.93 -6.75 2.08
C ARG A 166 2.44 -5.34 2.39
N ALA A 167 3.08 -4.70 1.41
CA ALA A 167 3.60 -3.35 1.55
C ALA A 167 3.40 -2.53 0.27
N GLN A 168 3.30 -1.21 0.42
CA GLN A 168 3.18 -0.30 -0.70
C GLN A 168 4.57 0.10 -1.20
N MET A 169 4.96 -0.43 -2.35
CA MET A 169 6.31 -0.23 -2.91
C MET A 169 6.60 1.24 -3.26
N GLY A 170 5.57 2.02 -3.58
CA GLY A 170 5.72 3.47 -3.78
C GLY A 170 6.20 4.23 -2.54
N LEU A 171 5.65 3.88 -1.37
CA LEU A 171 6.07 4.48 -0.10
C LEU A 171 7.50 4.07 0.27
N LEU A 172 7.86 2.80 0.04
CA LEU A 172 9.22 2.32 0.31
C LEU A 172 10.25 2.94 -0.64
N ALA A 173 9.92 3.11 -1.92
CA ALA A 173 10.77 3.80 -2.89
C ALA A 173 11.02 5.25 -2.48
N TYR A 174 9.95 5.98 -2.12
CA TYR A 174 10.07 7.33 -1.58
C TYR A 174 10.98 7.37 -0.35
N ALA A 175 10.73 6.50 0.64
CA ALA A 175 11.50 6.49 1.88
C ALA A 175 12.99 6.16 1.66
N ALA A 176 13.30 5.21 0.76
CA ALA A 176 14.67 4.86 0.43
C ALA A 176 15.43 6.05 -0.19
N VAL A 177 14.83 6.72 -1.18
CA VAL A 177 15.45 7.89 -1.83
C VAL A 177 15.55 9.07 -0.87
N ALA A 178 14.53 9.32 -0.05
CA ALA A 178 14.55 10.39 0.95
C ALA A 178 15.70 10.22 1.96
N LEU A 179 15.96 8.98 2.41
CA LEU A 179 17.08 8.66 3.31
C LEU A 179 18.44 8.82 2.63
N LEU A 180 18.56 8.45 1.34
CA LEU A 180 19.81 8.56 0.58
C LEU A 180 20.18 10.00 0.24
N THR A 181 19.18 10.81 -0.11
CA THR A 181 19.36 12.19 -0.58
C THR A 181 19.28 13.24 0.53
N ARG A 182 18.98 12.84 1.78
CA ARG A 182 18.91 13.71 2.96
C ARG A 182 18.09 14.99 2.72
N GLU A 183 16.82 14.82 2.34
CA GLU A 183 15.79 15.86 2.06
C GLU A 183 15.53 16.20 0.58
N GLY A 184 16.18 15.54 -0.39
CA GLY A 184 15.94 15.76 -1.83
C GLY A 184 14.45 15.79 -2.27
N PRO A 185 13.59 14.84 -1.86
CA PRO A 185 12.16 14.87 -2.18
C PRO A 185 11.33 15.83 -1.32
N SER A 186 11.90 16.40 -0.26
CA SER A 186 11.23 17.22 0.75
C SER A 186 11.33 18.72 0.46
N VAL A 187 11.26 19.10 -0.81
CA VAL A 187 11.33 20.50 -1.25
C VAL A 187 9.92 21.01 -1.57
N TYR A 188 9.45 21.96 -0.77
CA TYR A 188 8.07 22.44 -0.84
C TYR A 188 7.97 23.82 -1.49
N LEU A 189 6.84 24.06 -2.16
CA LEU A 189 6.49 25.37 -2.72
C LEU A 189 5.33 25.96 -1.95
N ASN A 190 5.34 27.26 -1.75
CA ASN A 190 4.18 27.98 -1.26
C ASN A 190 3.15 28.14 -2.40
N PRO A 191 1.93 27.60 -2.26
CA PRO A 191 0.93 27.64 -3.32
C PRO A 191 0.44 29.05 -3.69
N ALA A 192 0.61 30.04 -2.80
CA ALA A 192 0.17 31.41 -3.06
C ALA A 192 1.09 32.18 -4.03
N ASN A 193 2.41 31.97 -3.95
CA ASN A 193 3.40 32.75 -4.70
C ASN A 193 4.41 31.89 -5.48
N GLY A 194 4.38 30.56 -5.34
CA GLY A 194 5.31 29.63 -5.99
C GLY A 194 6.73 29.66 -5.45
N ALA A 195 7.00 30.40 -4.36
CA ALA A 195 8.32 30.48 -3.78
C ALA A 195 8.68 29.19 -3.03
N ALA A 196 9.97 28.84 -3.02
CA ALA A 196 10.48 27.76 -2.19
C ALA A 196 10.21 28.06 -0.71
N PHE A 197 9.72 27.07 0.03
CA PHE A 197 9.44 27.18 1.45
C PHE A 197 9.93 25.92 2.17
N GLY A 198 10.49 26.09 3.37
CA GLY A 198 10.92 24.97 4.21
C GLY A 198 9.75 24.15 4.73
N ASP A 199 9.99 23.00 5.34
CA ASP A 199 8.91 22.22 5.95
C ASP A 199 8.12 23.07 6.98
N PRO A 200 6.80 23.27 6.81
CA PRO A 200 5.97 24.01 7.75
C PRO A 200 6.01 23.44 9.17
N ILE A 201 6.08 22.12 9.32
CA ILE A 201 6.08 21.46 10.64
C ILE A 201 7.43 21.68 11.32
N ALA A 202 8.55 21.50 10.61
CA ALA A 202 9.88 21.83 11.13
C ALA A 202 10.04 23.34 11.42
N THR A 203 9.48 24.20 10.58
CA THR A 203 9.48 25.66 10.78
C THR A 203 8.68 26.02 12.03
N TRP A 204 7.56 25.34 12.28
CA TRP A 204 6.80 25.49 13.52
C TRP A 204 7.62 25.16 14.76
N PHE A 205 8.36 24.04 14.75
CA PHE A 205 9.26 23.71 15.87
C PHE A 205 10.37 24.73 16.11
N ARG A 206 10.85 25.41 15.07
CA ARG A 206 11.96 26.37 15.18
C ARG A 206 11.51 27.77 15.62
N PHE A 207 10.33 28.22 15.19
CA PHE A 207 9.91 29.62 15.34
C PHE A 207 8.64 29.82 16.17
N PHE A 208 7.81 28.79 16.30
CA PHE A 208 6.50 28.89 16.94
C PHE A 208 6.50 28.09 18.24
N SER A 209 6.86 28.79 19.32
CA SER A 209 6.44 28.44 20.69
C SER A 209 4.90 28.43 20.74
N PRO A 210 4.23 27.68 21.64
CA PRO A 210 2.76 27.67 21.77
C PRO A 210 2.08 29.04 21.86
N ALA A 211 2.85 30.12 22.07
CA ALA A 211 2.38 31.51 22.17
C ALA A 211 2.48 32.34 20.87
N SER A 212 3.19 31.91 19.82
CA SER A 212 3.37 32.71 18.60
C SER A 212 2.64 32.10 17.40
N ALA A 213 1.58 32.78 16.94
CA ALA A 213 0.85 32.63 15.68
C ALA A 213 0.56 31.19 15.18
N PRO A 214 -0.63 30.62 15.47
CA PRO A 214 -1.05 29.35 14.89
C PRO A 214 -1.23 29.51 13.37
N ILE A 215 -0.64 28.60 12.59
CA ILE A 215 -1.05 28.41 11.19
C ILE A 215 -2.55 28.11 11.22
N ASP A 216 -3.32 28.90 10.48
CA ASP A 216 -4.77 28.77 10.40
C ASP A 216 -5.16 27.31 10.05
N PRO A 217 -5.87 26.58 10.94
CA PRO A 217 -6.28 25.20 10.71
C PRO A 217 -7.08 25.04 9.40
N ILE A 218 -7.79 26.08 8.97
CA ILE A 218 -8.54 26.08 7.71
C ILE A 218 -7.59 25.92 6.52
N ARG A 219 -6.41 26.53 6.57
CA ARG A 219 -5.40 26.40 5.50
C ARG A 219 -4.83 24.99 5.44
N LEU A 220 -4.59 24.36 6.58
CA LEU A 220 -4.19 22.94 6.65
C LEU A 220 -5.28 22.01 6.12
N TYR A 221 -6.53 22.28 6.50
CA TYR A 221 -7.69 21.50 6.07
C TYR A 221 -7.89 21.54 4.56
N VAL A 222 -7.84 22.73 3.96
CA VAL A 222 -7.99 22.93 2.51
C VAL A 222 -6.72 22.50 1.76
N GLY A 223 -5.56 22.58 2.40
CA GLY A 223 -4.25 22.30 1.79
C GLY A 223 -3.59 23.50 1.13
N ASN A 224 -4.00 24.73 1.47
CA ASN A 224 -3.35 25.96 0.99
C ASN A 224 -2.09 26.27 1.82
N VAL A 225 -1.20 25.29 1.91
CA VAL A 225 0.07 25.34 2.64
C VAL A 225 1.15 24.61 1.84
N PRO A 226 2.44 24.89 2.08
CA PRO A 226 3.53 24.11 1.50
C PRO A 226 3.45 22.65 1.95
N GLY A 227 3.62 21.71 1.02
CA GLY A 227 3.54 20.29 1.35
C GLY A 227 3.66 19.37 0.13
N PRO A 228 3.46 18.06 0.36
CA PRO A 228 3.52 17.04 -0.69
C PRO A 228 2.43 17.22 -1.75
N VAL A 229 2.79 17.04 -3.03
CA VAL A 229 1.98 17.45 -4.19
C VAL A 229 0.55 16.93 -4.13
N PHE A 230 0.34 15.65 -3.79
CA PHE A 230 -0.99 15.03 -3.76
C PHE A 230 -1.41 14.55 -2.36
N ALA A 231 -0.75 15.04 -1.30
CA ALA A 231 -1.13 14.72 0.08
C ALA A 231 -1.29 15.95 0.97
N THR A 232 -1.23 17.17 0.42
CA THR A 232 -1.29 18.41 1.21
C THR A 232 -2.69 18.65 1.82
N SER A 233 -3.77 18.43 1.05
CA SER A 233 -5.14 18.74 1.49
C SER A 233 -5.75 17.65 2.35
N MET A 234 -5.97 17.92 3.64
CA MET A 234 -6.63 16.96 4.55
C MET A 234 -8.06 16.64 4.11
N LEU A 235 -8.84 17.63 3.66
CA LEU A 235 -10.20 17.42 3.18
C LEU A 235 -10.22 16.41 2.01
N ALA A 236 -9.37 16.61 1.01
CA ALA A 236 -9.29 15.72 -0.14
C ALA A 236 -8.94 14.30 0.28
N VAL A 237 -7.99 14.16 1.22
CA VAL A 237 -7.61 12.88 1.79
C VAL A 237 -8.76 12.22 2.55
N ALA A 238 -9.48 12.98 3.38
CA ALA A 238 -10.61 12.50 4.14
C ALA A 238 -11.72 11.97 3.23
N VAL A 239 -11.99 12.64 2.10
CA VAL A 239 -12.92 12.14 1.07
C VAL A 239 -12.46 10.80 0.50
N GLY A 240 -11.17 10.66 0.18
CA GLY A 240 -10.58 9.39 -0.26
C GLY A 240 -10.71 8.26 0.77
N ILE A 241 -10.45 8.56 2.05
CA ILE A 241 -10.61 7.62 3.17
C ILE A 241 -12.07 7.24 3.35
N ALA A 242 -12.99 8.19 3.30
CA ALA A 242 -14.43 7.95 3.41
C ALA A 242 -14.91 7.01 2.30
N TRP A 243 -14.42 7.21 1.07
CA TRP A 243 -14.66 6.29 -0.04
C TRP A 243 -14.12 4.88 0.24
N LEU A 244 -12.88 4.73 0.74
CA LEU A 244 -12.34 3.41 1.08
C LEU A 244 -13.07 2.74 2.25
N ALA A 245 -13.55 3.52 3.22
CA ALA A 245 -14.38 3.04 4.32
C ALA A 245 -15.72 2.54 3.80
N TYR A 246 -16.37 3.29 2.90
CA TYR A 246 -17.59 2.90 2.20
C TYR A 246 -17.39 1.61 1.39
N ALA A 247 -16.26 1.49 0.69
CA ALA A 247 -15.85 0.28 -0.04
C ALA A 247 -15.40 -0.88 0.87
N ARG A 248 -15.39 -0.71 2.20
CA ARG A 248 -14.94 -1.67 3.22
C ARG A 248 -13.48 -2.13 3.03
N ARG A 249 -12.63 -1.29 2.44
CA ARG A 249 -11.20 -1.53 2.22
C ARG A 249 -10.31 -0.93 3.32
N VAL A 250 -10.81 0.04 4.08
CA VAL A 250 -10.09 0.64 5.22
C VAL A 250 -10.50 0.03 6.56
N SER A 251 -9.53 -0.15 7.44
CA SER A 251 -9.70 -0.56 8.83
C SER A 251 -9.81 0.67 9.72
N LEU A 252 -11.05 1.08 10.02
CA LEU A 252 -11.32 2.21 10.92
C LEU A 252 -10.69 2.00 12.31
N VAL A 253 -10.59 0.75 12.78
CA VAL A 253 -9.93 0.42 14.05
C VAL A 253 -8.47 0.85 14.04
N VAL A 254 -7.74 0.60 12.95
CA VAL A 254 -6.32 0.98 12.84
C VAL A 254 -6.18 2.49 12.73
N LEU A 255 -7.04 3.13 11.93
CA LEU A 255 -7.02 4.58 11.77
C LEU A 255 -7.31 5.30 13.10
N VAL A 256 -8.37 4.91 13.80
CA VAL A 256 -8.71 5.50 15.12
C VAL A 256 -7.62 5.21 16.14
N ALA A 257 -7.08 3.99 16.17
CA ALA A 257 -5.97 3.65 17.07
C ALA A 257 -4.70 4.47 16.78
N PHE A 258 -4.40 4.71 15.50
CA PHE A 258 -3.30 5.59 15.10
C PHE A 258 -3.51 7.03 15.56
N LEU A 259 -4.70 7.59 15.34
CA LEU A 259 -5.04 8.93 15.79
C LEU A 259 -5.03 9.04 17.32
N ALA A 260 -5.50 8.00 18.03
CA ALA A 260 -5.43 7.94 19.50
C ALA A 260 -4.00 7.89 20.01
N GLY A 261 -3.12 7.08 19.40
CA GLY A 261 -1.70 7.02 19.73
C GLY A 261 -0.99 8.35 19.47
N ALA A 262 -1.25 8.97 18.31
CA ALA A 262 -0.71 10.29 17.99
C ALA A 262 -1.23 11.36 18.95
N GLY A 263 -2.54 11.39 19.21
CA GLY A 263 -3.19 12.30 20.14
C GLY A 263 -2.65 12.17 21.57
N LEU A 264 -2.38 10.94 22.03
CA LEU A 264 -1.75 10.70 23.31
C LEU A 264 -0.35 11.35 23.37
N ALA A 265 0.50 11.11 22.37
CA ALA A 265 1.84 11.73 22.32
C ALA A 265 1.77 13.26 22.26
N ILE A 266 0.92 13.82 21.41
CA ILE A 266 0.70 15.26 21.28
C ILE A 266 0.27 15.87 22.62
N TYR A 267 -0.70 15.24 23.30
CA TYR A 267 -1.15 15.65 24.61
C TYR A 267 -0.01 15.62 25.63
N THR A 268 0.81 14.57 25.65
CA THR A 268 1.96 14.48 26.56
C THR A 268 3.04 15.53 26.30
N PHE A 269 3.16 16.01 25.06
CA PHE A 269 4.09 17.08 24.70
C PHE A 269 3.49 18.48 24.82
N HIS A 270 2.22 18.60 25.26
CA HIS A 270 1.48 19.85 25.35
C HIS A 270 1.46 20.64 24.03
N TRP A 271 1.39 19.91 22.91
CA TRP A 271 1.25 20.52 21.59
C TRP A 271 -0.22 20.74 21.25
N ASP A 272 -0.50 21.69 20.34
CA ASP A 272 -1.85 21.92 19.83
C ASP A 272 -2.32 20.69 19.01
N PRO A 273 -3.37 19.98 19.47
CA PRO A 273 -3.86 18.79 18.80
C PRO A 273 -4.49 19.06 17.44
N LEU A 274 -5.12 20.21 17.24
CA LEU A 274 -5.74 20.54 15.96
C LEU A 274 -4.66 20.69 14.89
N PHE A 275 -3.65 21.52 15.17
CA PHE A 275 -2.54 21.74 14.25
C PHE A 275 -1.76 20.46 13.91
N GLN A 276 -1.51 19.60 14.91
CA GLN A 276 -0.68 18.40 14.73
C GLN A 276 -1.43 17.25 14.06
N LEU A 277 -2.73 17.08 14.34
CA LEU A 277 -3.55 16.03 13.75
C LEU A 277 -4.13 16.42 12.39
N ASP A 278 -4.43 17.69 12.13
CA ASP A 278 -5.03 18.16 10.87
C ASP A 278 -4.00 18.30 9.73
N SER A 279 -3.02 17.39 9.68
CA SER A 279 -2.02 17.35 8.61
C SER A 279 -2.43 16.36 7.52
N GLY A 280 -2.73 16.87 6.32
CA GLY A 280 -3.06 16.05 5.15
C GLY A 280 -2.09 14.88 4.91
N PRO A 281 -0.76 15.08 4.98
CA PRO A 281 0.21 14.00 4.79
C PRO A 281 0.09 12.85 5.80
N MET A 282 -0.23 13.17 7.06
CA MET A 282 -0.43 12.17 8.11
C MET A 282 -1.67 11.34 7.83
N TRP A 283 -2.78 11.99 7.49
CA TRP A 283 -4.02 11.31 7.12
C TRP A 283 -3.86 10.50 5.84
N PHE A 284 -3.07 10.98 4.88
CA PHE A 284 -2.86 10.30 3.60
C PHE A 284 -2.23 8.93 3.85
N VAL A 285 -1.14 8.90 4.63
CA VAL A 285 -0.45 7.64 4.89
C VAL A 285 -1.16 6.81 5.96
N ALA A 286 -1.74 7.41 7.01
CA ALA A 286 -2.48 6.66 8.02
C ALA A 286 -3.75 6.02 7.44
N GLY A 287 -4.52 6.76 6.64
CA GLY A 287 -5.80 6.33 6.11
C GLY A 287 -5.71 5.51 4.83
N LEU A 288 -4.90 5.93 3.86
CA LEU A 288 -4.82 5.23 2.56
C LEU A 288 -3.81 4.09 2.54
N LEU A 289 -2.79 4.10 3.42
CA LEU A 289 -1.72 3.09 3.42
C LEU A 289 -1.71 2.23 4.68
N LEU A 290 -1.60 2.81 5.87
CA LEU A 290 -1.53 2.06 7.13
C LEU A 290 -2.85 1.33 7.42
N ALA A 291 -3.98 2.00 7.21
CA ALA A 291 -5.29 1.44 7.47
C ALA A 291 -5.85 0.58 6.32
N ASP A 292 -5.12 0.39 5.21
CA ASP A 292 -5.55 -0.51 4.13
C ASP A 292 -5.60 -1.96 4.65
N ARG A 293 -6.79 -2.57 4.65
CA ARG A 293 -7.02 -3.94 5.11
C ARG A 293 -6.18 -4.98 4.37
N ARG A 294 -5.74 -4.69 3.14
CA ARG A 294 -4.89 -5.59 2.36
C ARG A 294 -3.47 -5.66 2.92
N LEU A 295 -3.00 -4.56 3.51
CA LEU A 295 -1.64 -4.44 4.03
C LEU A 295 -1.53 -4.89 5.50
N LEU A 296 -2.67 -5.07 6.16
CA LEU A 296 -2.74 -5.39 7.59
C LEU A 296 -2.54 -6.89 7.90
N PRO A 297 -2.06 -7.21 9.12
CA PRO A 297 -2.02 -8.58 9.61
C PRO A 297 -3.44 -9.17 9.73
N GLU A 298 -3.52 -10.50 9.62
CA GLU A 298 -4.79 -11.23 9.71
C GLU A 298 -5.36 -11.22 11.13
N SER A 299 -4.49 -11.21 12.15
CA SER A 299 -4.92 -11.14 13.55
C SER A 299 -5.58 -9.81 13.86
N TRP A 300 -6.81 -9.85 14.38
CA TRP A 300 -7.58 -8.68 14.75
C TRP A 300 -6.98 -7.94 15.96
N SER A 301 -6.42 -8.65 16.93
CA SER A 301 -5.86 -8.06 18.16
C SER A 301 -4.60 -7.23 17.93
N VAL A 302 -3.81 -7.57 16.90
CA VAL A 302 -2.56 -6.86 16.59
C VAL A 302 -2.83 -5.51 15.93
N ARG A 303 -3.96 -5.37 15.22
CA ARG A 303 -4.31 -4.16 14.46
C ARG A 303 -4.39 -2.88 15.31
N PRO A 304 -5.14 -2.83 16.43
CA PRO A 304 -5.18 -1.63 17.25
C PRO A 304 -3.80 -1.31 17.87
N VAL A 305 -3.07 -2.32 18.33
CA VAL A 305 -1.73 -2.14 18.90
C VAL A 305 -0.77 -1.53 17.87
N LEU A 306 -0.81 -2.03 16.63
CA LEU A 306 -0.02 -1.51 15.52
C LEU A 306 -0.40 -0.05 15.20
N GLY A 307 -1.70 0.27 15.20
CA GLY A 307 -2.17 1.64 15.03
C GLY A 307 -1.61 2.58 16.10
N VAL A 308 -1.82 2.25 17.38
CA VAL A 308 -1.32 3.06 18.52
C VAL A 308 0.19 3.23 18.45
N ALA A 309 0.95 2.14 18.25
CA ALA A 309 2.41 2.19 18.18
C ALA A 309 2.90 3.07 17.02
N ALA A 310 2.27 2.97 15.85
CA ALA A 310 2.58 3.82 14.71
C ALA A 310 2.24 5.30 14.98
N GLY A 311 1.11 5.59 15.66
CA GLY A 311 0.76 6.96 16.04
C GLY A 311 1.78 7.59 16.99
N LEU A 312 2.17 6.86 18.04
CA LEU A 312 3.21 7.28 18.98
C LEU A 312 4.56 7.49 18.29
N PHE A 313 4.96 6.55 17.42
CA PHE A 313 6.22 6.62 16.70
C PHE A 313 6.28 7.78 15.71
N ALA A 314 5.17 8.08 15.01
CA ALA A 314 5.08 9.21 14.09
C ALA A 314 5.30 10.54 14.81
N VAL A 315 4.63 10.76 15.94
CA VAL A 315 4.81 11.99 16.74
C VAL A 315 6.19 12.03 17.38
N GLY A 316 6.74 10.88 17.81
CA GLY A 316 8.11 10.77 18.29
C GLY A 316 9.16 11.17 17.24
N LEU A 317 9.00 10.75 15.98
CA LEU A 317 9.87 11.19 14.88
C LEU A 317 9.72 12.68 14.58
N ARG A 318 8.49 13.23 14.64
CA ARG A 318 8.27 14.68 14.50
C ARG A 318 9.06 15.48 15.54
N ARG A 319 9.03 15.03 16.80
CA ARG A 319 9.81 15.64 17.90
C ARG A 319 11.32 15.67 17.60
N ASN A 320 11.82 14.66 16.89
CA ASN A 320 13.23 14.54 16.51
C ASN A 320 13.59 15.32 15.23
N GLY A 321 12.69 16.16 14.71
CA GLY A 321 12.97 17.05 13.59
C GLY A 321 12.62 16.50 12.21
N TYR A 322 11.98 15.32 12.11
CA TYR A 322 11.57 14.72 10.83
C TYR A 322 10.29 15.32 10.23
N GLY A 323 9.70 16.36 10.82
CA GLY A 323 8.73 17.18 10.09
C GLY A 323 7.48 16.48 9.57
N ILE A 324 7.07 16.84 8.35
CA ILE A 324 5.99 16.17 7.60
C ILE A 324 6.34 14.69 7.32
N GLU A 325 7.61 14.40 7.03
CA GLU A 325 8.12 13.10 6.58
C GLU A 325 8.04 12.04 7.67
N ALA A 326 7.98 12.45 8.94
CA ALA A 326 7.85 11.56 10.08
C ALA A 326 6.72 10.53 9.89
N ALA A 327 5.56 10.95 9.40
CA ALA A 327 4.43 10.05 9.13
C ALA A 327 4.75 9.04 8.02
N PHE A 328 5.48 9.47 6.99
CA PHE A 328 5.87 8.64 5.86
C PHE A 328 6.86 7.58 6.31
N PHE A 329 7.91 8.00 7.03
CA PHE A 329 8.93 7.09 7.55
C PHE A 329 8.36 6.13 8.58
N THR A 330 7.41 6.53 9.42
CA THR A 330 6.74 5.61 10.34
C THR A 330 6.04 4.48 9.60
N VAL A 331 5.18 4.78 8.64
CA VAL A 331 4.43 3.73 7.95
C VAL A 331 5.32 2.93 7.00
N ALA A 332 6.32 3.57 6.39
CA ALA A 332 7.36 2.88 5.63
C ALA A 332 8.12 1.88 6.51
N THR A 333 8.48 2.27 7.73
CA THR A 333 9.16 1.40 8.70
C THR A 333 8.27 0.25 9.11
N VAL A 334 6.99 0.50 9.44
CA VAL A 334 6.03 -0.56 9.79
C VAL A 334 5.90 -1.56 8.63
N GLN A 335 5.73 -1.07 7.39
CA GLN A 335 5.61 -1.93 6.22
C GLN A 335 6.91 -2.68 5.91
N ALA A 336 8.08 -2.04 6.08
CA ALA A 336 9.38 -2.67 5.89
C ALA A 336 9.63 -3.78 6.92
N VAL A 337 9.34 -3.53 8.20
CA VAL A 337 9.46 -4.55 9.27
C VAL A 337 8.54 -5.73 8.97
N MET A 338 7.28 -5.48 8.60
CA MET A 338 6.35 -6.54 8.21
C MET A 338 6.84 -7.33 7.00
N ALA A 339 7.41 -6.66 5.99
CA ALA A 339 8.00 -7.31 4.82
C ALA A 339 9.19 -8.21 5.21
N VAL A 340 10.09 -7.72 6.07
CA VAL A 340 11.23 -8.49 6.59
C VAL A 340 10.77 -9.74 7.33
N VAL A 341 9.77 -9.63 8.21
CA VAL A 341 9.20 -10.78 8.92
C VAL A 341 8.67 -11.83 7.95
N VAL A 342 7.95 -11.41 6.90
CA VAL A 342 7.44 -12.32 5.85
C VAL A 342 8.59 -13.01 5.12
N ILE A 343 9.64 -12.28 4.74
CA ILE A 343 10.81 -12.83 4.05
C ILE A 343 11.53 -13.86 4.93
N VAL A 344 11.75 -13.54 6.21
CA VAL A 344 12.40 -14.45 7.17
C VAL A 344 11.59 -15.73 7.33
N TYR A 345 10.27 -15.63 7.56
CA TYR A 345 9.41 -16.80 7.68
C TYR A 345 9.40 -17.67 6.42
N TRP A 346 9.31 -17.04 5.25
CA TRP A 346 9.36 -17.73 3.96
C TRP A 346 10.71 -18.43 3.71
N SER A 347 11.82 -17.77 4.01
CA SER A 347 13.15 -18.39 3.90
C SER A 347 13.32 -19.58 4.84
N ALA A 348 12.81 -19.48 6.08
CA ALA A 348 12.86 -20.54 7.07
C ALA A 348 12.03 -21.76 6.64
N SER A 349 10.84 -21.53 6.06
CA SER A 349 9.98 -22.62 5.58
C SER A 349 10.62 -23.37 4.40
N LEU A 350 11.20 -22.64 3.43
CA LEU A 350 11.95 -23.24 2.32
C LEU A 350 13.17 -24.03 2.80
N TRP A 351 13.89 -23.51 3.80
CA TRP A 351 15.02 -24.21 4.40
C TRP A 351 14.59 -25.52 5.06
N MET A 352 13.50 -25.49 5.85
CA MET A 352 12.95 -26.70 6.47
C MET A 352 12.49 -27.73 5.45
N GLU A 353 11.89 -27.31 4.33
CA GLU A 353 11.50 -28.23 3.25
C GLU A 353 12.71 -28.88 2.60
N ARG A 354 13.74 -28.10 2.26
CA ARG A 354 15.01 -28.63 1.72
C ARG A 354 15.62 -29.62 2.69
N TRP A 355 15.68 -29.29 3.98
CA TRP A 355 16.24 -30.17 4.99
C TRP A 355 15.45 -31.49 5.14
N LYS A 356 14.12 -31.43 5.11
CA LYS A 356 13.26 -32.63 5.11
C LYS A 356 13.50 -33.50 3.87
N ARG A 357 13.67 -32.90 2.69
CA ARG A 357 14.01 -33.64 1.45
C ARG A 357 15.37 -34.33 1.58
N THR A 358 16.40 -33.62 2.04
CA THR A 358 17.74 -34.20 2.25
C THR A 358 17.72 -35.34 3.26
N ARG A 359 16.97 -35.22 4.36
CA ARG A 359 16.78 -36.32 5.34
C ARG A 359 16.12 -37.54 4.71
N ARG A 360 15.07 -37.35 3.89
CA ARG A 360 14.40 -38.46 3.19
C ARG A 360 15.31 -39.15 2.17
N LEU A 361 16.17 -38.40 1.48
CA LEU A 361 17.15 -38.98 0.57
C LEU A 361 18.18 -39.82 1.32
N ARG A 362 18.73 -39.33 2.43
CA ARG A 362 19.65 -40.10 3.30
C ARG A 362 19.01 -41.38 3.84
N GLN A 363 17.75 -41.33 4.25
CA GLN A 363 17.01 -42.52 4.69
C GLN A 363 16.81 -43.53 3.55
N ARG A 364 16.51 -43.06 2.33
CA ARG A 364 16.40 -43.93 1.15
C ARG A 364 17.74 -44.58 0.79
N GLU A 365 18.84 -43.82 0.84
CA GLU A 365 20.17 -44.36 0.61
C GLU A 365 20.56 -45.41 1.66
N ALA A 366 20.26 -45.17 2.94
CA ALA A 366 20.48 -46.14 4.00
C ALA A 366 19.68 -47.44 3.76
N ASN A 367 18.40 -47.34 3.42
CA ASN A 367 17.56 -48.51 3.11
C ASN A 367 18.05 -49.27 1.88
N LEU A 368 18.50 -48.56 0.83
CA LEU A 368 19.06 -49.19 -0.37
C LEU A 368 20.37 -49.93 -0.09
N ARG A 369 21.20 -49.44 0.84
CA ARG A 369 22.42 -50.15 1.26
C ARG A 369 22.07 -51.48 1.94
N VAL A 370 21.07 -51.49 2.82
CA VAL A 370 20.62 -52.72 3.50
C VAL A 370 20.09 -53.77 2.50
N VAL A 371 19.27 -53.36 1.53
CA VAL A 371 18.74 -54.29 0.51
C VAL A 371 19.88 -54.86 -0.35
N LYS A 372 20.85 -54.04 -0.76
CA LYS A 372 22.01 -54.50 -1.55
C LYS A 372 22.92 -55.46 -0.77
N THR A 373 23.07 -55.28 0.54
CA THR A 373 23.86 -56.21 1.36
C THR A 373 23.18 -57.57 1.52
N VAL A 374 21.85 -57.61 1.65
CA VAL A 374 21.09 -58.87 1.73
C VAL A 374 21.16 -59.65 0.41
N SER A 375 20.97 -58.96 -0.73
CA SER A 375 21.05 -59.58 -2.07
C SER A 375 22.44 -60.13 -2.44
N ARG A 376 23.52 -59.73 -1.75
CA ARG A 376 24.87 -60.28 -1.96
C ARG A 376 25.19 -61.48 -1.05
N ALA A 377 24.38 -61.70 -0.01
CA ALA A 377 24.58 -62.76 0.96
C ALA A 377 23.72 -64.01 0.69
N SER A 378 22.69 -63.87 -0.16
CA SER A 378 21.93 -64.96 -0.80
C SER A 378 22.54 -65.32 -2.14
#